data_AF-A0A1J4ZZG7-F1
#
_entry.id   AF-A0A1J4ZZG7-F1
#
_cell.length_a   1.000
_cell.length_b   1.000
_cell.length_c   1.000
_cell.angle_alpha   90.00
_cell.angle_beta   90.00
_cell.angle_gamma   90.00
#
_symmetry.space_group_name_H-M   'P 1'
#
loop_
_entity.id
_entity.type
_entity.pdbx_description
1 polymer ?
#
loop_
_entity_poly.entity_id
_entity_poly.type
_entity_poly.pdbx_seq_one_letter_code
_entity_poly.pdbx_strand_id
1 'polypeptide(L)'
;MDKRIEYEYLEDADILEIFFERGPATGTVQIADNITLRFRKKDHRALSLILENFTYLTQVSETGPRCFPLKIDRLPSDLREIVLSIITAHPVNQYLTVLSYRSPRARRIIPIAYLSQSPSLVSLS
;
A
#
# COMPACT_ATOMS: atom_id res chain seq x y z
N MET A 1 -3.48 23.94 0.95
CA MET A 1 -4.75 23.25 0.62
C MET A 1 -4.53 21.79 0.91
N ASP A 2 -5.17 21.26 1.95
CA ASP A 2 -5.17 19.83 2.20
C ASP A 2 -5.98 19.18 1.07
N LYS A 3 -5.31 18.38 0.24
CA LYS A 3 -5.96 17.71 -0.89
C LYS A 3 -6.83 16.60 -0.31
N ARG A 4 -8.13 16.62 -0.60
CA ARG A 4 -9.07 15.61 -0.09
C ARG A 4 -8.70 14.25 -0.67
N ILE A 5 -8.52 13.26 0.20
CA ILE A 5 -8.35 11.86 -0.23
C ILE A 5 -9.69 11.37 -0.78
N GLU A 6 -9.67 10.74 -1.95
CA GLU A 6 -10.85 10.20 -2.63
C GLU A 6 -10.78 8.66 -2.64
N TYR A 7 -11.95 8.03 -2.59
CA TYR A 7 -12.09 6.58 -2.56
C TYR A 7 -13.03 6.16 -3.67
N GLU A 8 -12.63 5.17 -4.47
CA GLU A 8 -13.48 4.54 -5.47
C GLU A 8 -13.50 3.04 -5.20
N TYR A 9 -14.67 2.52 -4.84
CA TYR A 9 -14.88 1.10 -4.59
C TYR A 9 -15.72 0.50 -5.72
N LEU A 10 -15.19 -0.56 -6.34
CA LEU A 10 -15.87 -1.34 -7.36
C LEU A 10 -16.33 -2.67 -6.73
N GLU A 11 -17.59 -2.69 -6.30
CA GLU A 11 -18.18 -3.79 -5.55
C GLU A 11 -18.08 -5.15 -6.26
N ASP A 12 -18.43 -5.20 -7.56
CA ASP A 12 -18.45 -6.45 -8.34
C ASP A 12 -17.08 -7.14 -8.43
N ALA A 13 -15.99 -6.40 -8.24
CA ALA A 13 -14.63 -6.90 -8.33
C ALA A 13 -13.89 -6.93 -6.97
N ASP A 14 -14.51 -6.44 -5.89
CA ASP A 14 -13.87 -6.23 -4.57
C ASP A 14 -12.56 -5.43 -4.69
N ILE A 15 -12.60 -4.31 -5.42
CA ILE A 15 -11.43 -3.43 -5.64
C ILE A 15 -11.69 -2.05 -5.05
N LEU A 16 -10.80 -1.61 -4.14
CA LEU A 16 -10.77 -0.23 -3.64
C LEU A 16 -9.55 0.51 -4.20
N GLU A 17 -9.76 1.63 -4.86
CA GLU A 17 -8.70 2.59 -5.18
C GLU A 17 -8.78 3.81 -4.25
N ILE A 18 -7.68 4.09 -3.56
CA ILE A 18 -7.51 5.24 -2.67
C ILE A 18 -6.66 6.27 -3.42
N PHE A 19 -7.25 7.40 -3.81
CA PHE A 19 -6.57 8.47 -4.53
C PHE A 19 -6.05 9.54 -3.57
N PHE A 20 -4.73 9.73 -3.59
CA PHE A 20 -4.03 10.80 -2.89
C PHE A 20 -3.89 12.06 -3.74
N GLU A 21 -3.75 11.86 -5.05
CA GLU A 21 -3.66 12.93 -6.05
C GLU A 21 -4.14 12.41 -7.40
N ARG A 22 -5.02 13.17 -8.05
CA ARG A 22 -5.39 12.94 -9.45
C ARG A 22 -4.26 13.36 -10.39
N GLY A 23 -4.01 12.54 -11.41
CA GLY A 23 -3.03 12.84 -12.45
C GLY A 23 -2.49 11.57 -13.13
N PRO A 24 -1.71 11.74 -14.20
CA PRO A 24 -1.08 10.62 -14.89
C PRO A 24 0.03 10.01 -14.03
N ALA A 25 0.03 8.69 -13.89
CA ALA A 25 1.11 7.95 -13.26
C ALA A 25 2.29 7.80 -14.23
N THR A 26 3.50 7.98 -13.72
CA THR A 26 4.75 7.65 -14.46
C THR A 26 5.44 6.42 -13.88
N GLY A 27 4.90 5.87 -12.79
CA GLY A 27 5.25 4.59 -12.22
C GLY A 27 4.01 3.85 -11.71
N THR A 28 3.98 2.54 -11.93
CA THR A 28 2.97 1.64 -11.38
C THR A 28 3.66 0.34 -11.03
N VAL A 29 3.52 -0.09 -9.77
CA VAL A 29 4.21 -1.27 -9.26
C VAL A 29 3.31 -2.03 -8.31
N GLN A 30 3.27 -3.35 -8.46
CA GLN A 30 2.65 -4.23 -7.48
C GLN A 30 3.61 -4.39 -6.30
N ILE A 31 3.27 -3.81 -5.14
CA ILE A 31 4.13 -3.80 -3.96
C ILE A 31 3.88 -5.01 -3.04
N ALA A 32 2.71 -5.63 -3.13
CA ALA A 32 2.34 -6.89 -2.50
C ALA A 32 1.28 -7.60 -3.34
N ASP A 33 0.95 -8.85 -3.00
CA ASP A 33 -0.22 -9.48 -3.60
C ASP A 33 -1.47 -8.63 -3.34
N ASN A 34 -2.21 -8.36 -4.40
CA ASN A 34 -3.41 -7.53 -4.42
C ASN A 34 -3.21 -6.05 -4.03
N ILE A 35 -1.97 -5.53 -4.00
CA ILE A 35 -1.71 -4.12 -3.70
C ILE A 35 -0.78 -3.52 -4.74
N THR A 36 -1.31 -2.53 -5.44
CA THR A 36 -0.60 -1.79 -6.49
C THR A 36 -0.47 -0.32 -6.11
N LEU A 37 0.75 0.21 -6.20
CA LEU A 37 1.05 1.62 -5.99
C LEU A 37 1.18 2.32 -7.35
N ARG A 38 0.42 3.40 -7.53
CA ARG A 38 0.57 4.36 -8.63
C ARG A 38 1.24 5.62 -8.11
N PHE A 39 2.24 6.10 -8.83
CA PHE A 39 3.03 7.25 -8.39
C PHE A 39 3.65 8.01 -9.57
N ARG A 40 4.14 9.21 -9.26
CA ARG A 40 4.94 10.02 -10.18
C ARG A 40 6.41 9.95 -9.79
N LYS A 41 7.23 9.40 -10.69
CA LYS A 41 8.68 9.17 -10.47
C LYS A 41 9.48 10.44 -10.26
N LYS A 42 9.11 11.54 -10.93
CA LYS A 42 9.89 12.79 -10.92
C LYS A 42 10.04 13.40 -9.52
N ASP A 43 9.00 13.30 -8.70
CA ASP A 43 8.89 13.98 -7.41
C ASP A 43 8.47 13.03 -6.28
N HIS A 44 8.53 11.72 -6.52
CA HIS A 44 8.23 10.64 -5.58
C HIS A 44 6.84 10.84 -4.94
N ARG A 45 5.86 11.29 -5.73
CA ARG A 45 4.49 11.53 -5.25
C ARG A 45 3.63 10.31 -5.44
N ALA A 46 3.04 9.81 -4.36
CA ALA A 46 1.96 8.85 -4.42
C ALA A 46 0.75 9.47 -5.13
N LEU A 47 0.16 8.73 -6.07
CA LEU A 47 -1.07 9.13 -6.74
C LEU A 47 -2.25 8.31 -6.21
N SER A 48 -2.09 6.99 -6.14
CA SER A 48 -3.10 6.10 -5.53
C SER A 48 -2.54 4.76 -5.07
N LEU A 49 -3.29 4.11 -4.17
CA LEU A 49 -3.19 2.68 -3.87
C LEU A 49 -4.40 1.96 -4.45
N ILE A 50 -4.17 0.91 -5.22
CA ILE A 50 -5.22 -0.02 -5.67
C ILE A 50 -5.12 -1.27 -4.80
N LEU A 51 -6.23 -1.62 -4.17
CA LEU A 51 -6.40 -2.74 -3.26
C LEU A 51 -7.39 -3.71 -3.89
N GLU A 52 -6.87 -4.77 -4.51
CA GLU A 52 -7.69 -5.85 -5.04
C GLU A 52 -8.04 -6.83 -3.91
N ASN A 53 -9.16 -7.54 -4.02
CA ASN A 53 -9.66 -8.38 -2.92
C ASN A 53 -9.69 -7.60 -1.59
N PHE A 54 -10.18 -6.36 -1.61
CA PHE A 54 -10.12 -5.42 -0.49
C PHE A 54 -10.69 -6.01 0.79
N THR A 55 -11.82 -6.72 0.69
CA THR A 55 -12.45 -7.40 1.82
C THR A 55 -11.50 -8.43 2.45
N TYR A 56 -10.74 -9.17 1.65
CA TYR A 56 -9.72 -10.10 2.17
C TYR A 56 -8.56 -9.37 2.85
N LEU A 57 -8.12 -8.24 2.30
CA LEU A 57 -6.99 -7.46 2.83
C LEU A 57 -7.32 -6.78 4.18
N THR A 58 -8.58 -6.44 4.43
CA THR A 58 -9.02 -5.78 5.67
C THR A 58 -9.50 -6.73 6.77
N GLN A 59 -9.59 -8.04 6.48
CA GLN A 59 -9.94 -9.04 7.47
C GLN A 59 -8.99 -9.00 8.68
N VAL A 60 -9.60 -8.88 9.86
CA VAL A 60 -8.91 -8.98 11.14
C VAL A 60 -8.96 -10.42 11.62
N SER A 61 -7.83 -10.91 12.11
CA SER A 61 -7.72 -12.20 12.80
C SER A 61 -7.71 -11.99 14.31
N GLU A 62 -7.84 -13.08 15.08
CA GLU A 62 -7.67 -13.04 16.55
C GLU A 62 -6.35 -12.38 16.99
N THR A 63 -5.31 -12.48 16.16
CA THR A 63 -3.96 -11.94 16.43
C THR A 63 -3.71 -10.54 15.86
N GLY A 64 -4.73 -9.89 15.29
CA GLY A 64 -4.63 -8.57 14.69
C GLY A 64 -4.84 -8.55 13.17
N PRO A 65 -4.49 -7.43 12.50
CA PRO A 65 -4.75 -7.26 11.08
C PRO A 65 -3.93 -8.24 10.24
N ARG A 66 -4.48 -8.62 9.08
CA ARG A 66 -3.76 -9.47 8.13
C ARG A 66 -2.53 -8.73 7.60
N CYS A 67 -1.36 -9.31 7.85
CA CYS A 67 -0.09 -8.85 7.29
C CYS A 67 0.25 -9.62 6.01
N PHE A 68 0.90 -8.95 5.07
CA PHE A 68 1.34 -9.52 3.81
C PHE A 68 2.80 -9.14 3.51
N PRO A 69 3.59 -10.02 2.87
CA PRO A 69 4.95 -9.72 2.50
C PRO A 69 5.01 -8.70 1.36
N LEU A 70 5.87 -7.70 1.47
CA LEU A 70 6.16 -6.78 0.39
C LEU A 70 7.07 -7.47 -0.64
N LYS A 71 6.79 -7.25 -1.93
CA LYS A 71 7.52 -7.80 -3.09
C LYS A 71 8.54 -6.82 -3.67
N ILE A 72 8.93 -5.82 -2.89
CA ILE A 72 9.83 -4.74 -3.31
C ILE A 72 11.26 -5.20 -3.61
N ASP A 73 11.69 -6.35 -3.09
CA ASP A 73 13.01 -6.92 -3.37
C ASP A 73 13.19 -7.37 -4.83
N ARG A 74 12.09 -7.52 -5.57
CA ARG A 74 12.11 -7.86 -7.00
C ARG A 74 12.27 -6.63 -7.88
N LEU A 75 12.17 -5.43 -7.32
CA LEU A 75 12.30 -4.18 -8.05
C LEU A 75 13.78 -3.83 -8.23
N PRO A 76 14.16 -3.18 -9.35
CA PRO A 76 15.48 -2.55 -9.49
C PRO A 76 15.79 -1.61 -8.32
N SER A 77 17.06 -1.49 -7.93
CA SER A 77 17.50 -0.72 -6.75
C SER A 77 16.87 0.67 -6.66
N ASP A 78 16.95 1.43 -7.75
CA ASP A 78 16.51 2.82 -7.79
C ASP A 78 14.98 2.91 -7.64
N LEU A 79 14.27 1.97 -8.25
CA LEU A 79 12.81 1.87 -8.14
C LEU A 79 12.39 1.45 -6.73
N ARG A 80 13.13 0.51 -6.12
CA ARG A 80 12.90 0.05 -4.75
C ARG A 80 13.03 1.19 -3.76
N GLU A 81 14.07 2.02 -3.89
CA GLU A 81 14.28 3.19 -3.02
C GLU A 81 13.15 4.21 -3.15
N ILE A 82 12.72 4.51 -4.38
CA ILE A 82 11.57 5.40 -4.62
C ILE A 82 10.32 4.84 -3.95
N VAL A 83 10.00 3.56 -4.20
CA VAL A 83 8.80 2.91 -3.65
C VAL A 83 8.84 2.89 -2.13
N LEU A 84 9.97 2.52 -1.53
CA LEU A 84 10.15 2.56 -0.07
C LEU A 84 9.89 3.96 0.47
N SER A 85 10.51 5.00 -0.13
CA SER A 85 10.31 6.38 0.31
C SER A 85 8.85 6.82 0.26
N ILE A 86 8.09 6.33 -0.72
CA ILE A 86 6.66 6.64 -0.87
C ILE A 86 5.83 5.91 0.18
N ILE A 87 5.97 4.58 0.31
CA ILE A 87 5.08 3.77 1.16
C ILE A 87 5.29 4.01 2.65
N THR A 88 6.46 4.51 3.06
CA THR A 88 6.75 4.85 4.46
C THR A 88 6.47 6.31 4.81
N ALA A 89 6.03 7.13 3.85
CA ALA A 89 5.76 8.55 4.04
C ALA A 89 4.27 8.88 3.88
N HIS A 90 3.89 10.09 4.31
CA HIS A 90 2.55 10.63 4.08
C HIS A 90 2.31 10.84 2.57
N PRO A 91 1.11 10.56 2.05
CA PRO A 91 -0.08 10.06 2.75
C PRO A 91 -0.17 8.54 2.90
N VAL A 92 0.67 7.78 2.20
CA VAL A 92 0.53 6.32 2.09
C VAL A 92 0.63 5.63 3.44
N ASN A 93 1.53 6.07 4.32
CA ASN A 93 1.75 5.45 5.63
C ASN A 93 0.54 5.58 6.60
N GLN A 94 -0.47 6.40 6.28
CA GLN A 94 -1.73 6.44 7.03
C GLN A 94 -2.63 5.24 6.72
N TYR A 95 -2.44 4.62 5.56
CA TYR A 95 -3.27 3.52 5.04
C TYR A 95 -2.51 2.20 5.02
N LEU A 96 -1.19 2.24 4.80
CA LEU A 96 -0.34 1.08 4.71
C LEU A 96 0.78 1.18 5.75
N THR A 97 0.69 0.38 6.81
CA THR A 97 1.77 0.29 7.79
C THR A 97 2.80 -0.72 7.33
N VAL A 98 4.06 -0.30 7.22
CA VAL A 98 5.18 -1.16 6.84
C VAL A 98 5.97 -1.55 8.08
N LEU A 99 6.23 -2.85 8.24
CA LEU A 99 7.04 -3.43 9.31
C LEU A 99 8.16 -4.28 8.72
N SER A 100 9.15 -4.59 9.55
CA SER A 100 10.24 -5.49 9.21
C SER A 100 10.22 -6.70 10.14
N TYR A 101 10.07 -7.90 9.57
CA TYR A 101 10.24 -9.14 10.31
C TYR A 101 11.62 -9.73 10.02
N ARG A 102 12.37 -10.06 11.07
CA ARG A 102 13.67 -10.72 10.96
C ARG A 102 13.63 -12.05 11.69
N SER A 103 13.66 -13.15 10.95
CA SER A 103 13.83 -14.48 11.53
C SER A 103 15.30 -14.67 11.94
N PRO A 104 15.61 -15.12 13.16
CA PRO A 104 16.99 -15.39 13.59
C PRO A 104 17.73 -16.42 12.70
N ARG A 105 16.99 -17.29 12.01
CA ARG A 105 17.53 -18.33 11.12
C ARG A 105 17.68 -17.86 9.68
N ALA A 106 16.93 -16.84 9.26
CA ALA A 106 17.03 -16.28 7.92
C ALA A 106 17.92 -15.02 7.98
N ARG A 107 19.03 -15.01 7.23
CA ARG A 107 19.90 -13.82 7.13
C ARG A 107 19.25 -12.64 6.40
N ARG A 108 17.95 -12.68 6.12
CA ARG A 108 17.21 -11.64 5.37
C ARG A 108 16.11 -11.03 6.24
N ILE A 109 15.96 -9.72 6.12
CA ILE A 109 14.79 -8.98 6.60
C ILE A 109 13.65 -9.26 5.61
N ILE A 110 12.47 -9.57 6.12
CA ILE A 110 11.25 -9.73 5.33
C ILE A 110 10.40 -8.49 5.59
N PRO A 111 10.33 -7.55 4.63
CA PRO A 111 9.41 -6.43 4.75
C PRO A 111 7.98 -6.95 4.63
N ILE A 112 7.15 -6.60 5.59
CA ILE A 112 5.73 -6.93 5.61
C ILE A 112 4.93 -5.64 5.74
N ALA A 113 3.66 -5.67 5.37
CA ALA A 113 2.76 -4.56 5.59
C ALA A 113 1.35 -5.05 5.92
N TYR A 114 0.55 -4.18 6.50
CA TYR A 114 -0.89 -4.38 6.69
C TYR A 114 -1.63 -3.08 6.42
N LEU A 115 -2.93 -3.19 6.10
CA LEU A 115 -3.78 -2.03 5.95
C LEU A 115 -4.16 -1.49 7.32
N SER A 116 -3.81 -0.23 7.58
CA SER A 116 -4.20 0.47 8.79
C SER A 116 -5.73 0.66 8.78
N GLN A 117 -6.39 0.34 9.89
CA GLN A 117 -7.79 0.68 10.10
C GLN A 117 -7.91 2.19 10.38
N SER A 118 -7.69 3.00 9.35
CA SER A 118 -8.08 4.41 9.41
C SER A 118 -9.61 4.46 9.54
N PRO A 119 -10.18 5.34 10.39
CA PRO A 119 -11.64 5.46 10.55
C PRO A 119 -12.40 5.61 9.22
N SER A 120 -11.74 6.17 8.20
CA SER A 120 -12.29 6.36 6.85
C SER A 120 -12.48 5.06 6.05
N LEU A 121 -11.69 4.01 6.33
CA LEU A 121 -11.80 2.73 5.65
C LEU A 121 -12.89 1.84 6.28
N VAL A 122 -13.12 1.99 7.58
CA VAL A 122 -14.12 1.22 8.33
C VAL A 122 -15.55 1.62 7.94
N SER A 123 -15.78 2.84 7.43
CA SER A 123 -17.11 3.27 6.96
C SER A 123 -17.49 2.76 5.57
N LEU A 124 -16.60 2.02 4.89
CA LEU A 124 -16.79 1.50 3.53
C LEU A 124 -16.81 -0.04 3.47
N SER A 125 -16.62 -0.72 4.61
CA SER A 125 -16.62 -2.18 4.77
C SER A 125 -17.79 -2.64 5.63
#